data_AF-A0A3M8B983-F1
#
_entry.id   AF-A0A3M8B983-F1
#
_cell.length_a   1.000
_cell.length_b   1.000
_cell.length_c   1.000
_cell.angle_alpha   90.00
_cell.angle_beta   90.00
_cell.angle_gamma   90.00
#
_symmetry.space_group_name_H-M   'P 1'
#
loop_
_entity.id
_entity.type
_entity.pdbx_description
1 polymer ?
#
loop_
_entity_poly.entity_id
_entity_poly.type
_entity_poly.pdbx_seq_one_letter_code
_entity_poly.pdbx_strand_id
1 'polypeptide(L)'
;MNIEEAKEFYQKKMSEDLFGIVNPPEYQCQYINTIVKTLKDVYKSTSKAKYMGENDLIDLVNDINRELYRIDDDIEDIRGALENARKWGQEWKDLCKKIIERYNIDVQELI
;
A
#
# COMPACT_ATOMS: atom_id res chain seq x y z
N MET A 1 13.43 31.07 6.25
CA MET A 1 13.89 29.67 6.28
C MET A 1 12.95 28.86 5.42
N ASN A 2 13.45 28.25 4.35
CA ASN A 2 12.69 27.32 3.52
C ASN A 2 12.73 25.89 4.11
N ILE A 3 12.01 24.94 3.49
CA ILE A 3 11.88 23.58 4.03
C ILE A 3 13.19 22.79 4.02
N GLU A 4 14.05 22.99 3.03
CA GLU A 4 15.35 22.30 2.95
C GLU A 4 16.33 22.86 3.97
N GLU A 5 16.36 24.18 4.15
CA GLU A 5 17.11 24.83 5.23
C GLU A 5 16.64 24.36 6.62
N ALA A 6 15.33 24.16 6.80
CA ALA A 6 14.78 23.62 8.04
C ALA A 6 15.20 22.16 8.27
N LYS A 7 15.21 21.33 7.23
CA LYS A 7 15.70 19.94 7.31
C LYS A 7 17.15 19.88 7.74
N GLU A 8 18.01 20.70 7.13
CA GLU A 8 19.42 20.77 7.49
C GLU A 8 19.61 21.25 8.93
N PHE A 9 18.93 22.33 9.33
CA PHE A 9 19.06 22.91 10.67
C PHE A 9 18.61 21.93 11.77
N TYR A 10 17.49 21.24 11.57
CA TYR A 10 16.95 20.26 12.53
C TYR A 10 17.50 18.84 12.34
N GLN A 11 18.45 18.64 11.42
CA GLN A 11 19.05 17.34 11.08
C GLN A 11 17.99 16.28 10.75
N LYS A 12 16.96 16.67 10.00
CA LYS A 12 15.89 15.80 9.53
C LYS A 12 16.10 15.44 8.07
N LYS A 13 15.74 14.21 7.71
CA LYS A 13 15.87 13.71 6.33
C LYS A 13 14.58 13.94 5.55
N MET A 14 13.44 13.66 6.17
CA MET A 14 12.12 13.78 5.54
C MET A 14 11.38 15.02 6.05
N SER A 15 10.46 15.53 5.23
CA SER A 15 9.58 16.63 5.65
C SER A 15 8.64 16.16 6.76
N GLU A 16 8.21 14.90 6.69
CA GLU A 16 7.40 14.21 7.68
C GLU A 16 8.04 14.28 9.09
N ASP A 17 9.37 14.09 9.18
CA ASP A 17 10.11 14.16 10.44
C ASP A 17 10.12 15.57 11.05
N LEU A 18 10.03 16.62 10.23
CA LEU A 18 9.95 18.01 10.70
C LEU A 18 8.58 18.31 11.31
N PHE A 19 7.53 17.72 10.76
CA PHE A 19 6.15 18.02 11.15
C PHE A 19 5.55 16.98 12.11
N GLY A 20 6.28 15.92 12.43
CA GLY A 20 5.79 14.82 13.26
C GLY A 20 4.68 14.02 12.58
N ILE A 21 4.74 13.91 11.25
CA ILE A 21 3.82 13.14 10.41
C ILE A 21 4.43 11.75 10.18
N VAL A 22 3.59 10.73 10.00
CA VAL A 22 4.05 9.39 9.64
C VAL A 22 4.80 9.39 8.32
N ASN A 23 5.77 8.52 8.15
CA ASN A 23 6.46 8.41 6.86
C ASN A 23 5.51 7.94 5.75
N PRO A 24 5.78 8.34 4.49
CA PRO A 24 4.98 7.90 3.36
C PRO A 24 4.98 6.36 3.26
N PRO A 25 3.86 5.76 2.85
CA PRO A 25 3.84 4.33 2.51
C PRO A 25 4.81 4.06 1.35
N GLU A 26 5.28 2.83 1.24
CA GLU A 26 6.10 2.42 0.10
C GLU A 26 5.34 2.59 -1.23
N TYR A 27 6.06 3.01 -2.27
CA TYR A 27 5.49 3.41 -3.57
C TYR A 27 4.75 2.27 -4.30
N GLN A 28 5.12 1.02 -4.01
CA GLN A 28 4.54 -0.14 -4.69
C GLN A 28 4.15 -1.22 -3.68
N CYS A 29 2.86 -1.54 -3.64
CA CYS A 29 2.36 -2.66 -2.86
C CYS A 29 2.72 -3.98 -3.55
N GLN A 30 3.86 -4.58 -3.17
CA GLN A 30 4.35 -5.84 -3.74
C GLN A 30 3.32 -6.98 -3.70
N TYR A 31 2.45 -6.98 -2.70
CA TYR A 31 1.40 -7.99 -2.47
C TYR A 31 0.39 -8.07 -3.62
N ILE A 32 0.06 -6.96 -4.29
CA ILE A 32 -0.88 -6.97 -5.42
C ILE A 32 -0.32 -7.81 -6.58
N ASN A 33 0.98 -7.66 -6.87
CA ASN A 33 1.62 -8.41 -7.96
C ASN A 33 1.67 -9.91 -7.63
N THR A 34 1.94 -10.25 -6.37
CA THR A 34 1.92 -11.64 -5.89
C THR A 34 0.54 -12.27 -6.07
N ILE A 35 -0.51 -11.63 -5.56
CA ILE A 35 -1.89 -12.13 -5.70
C ILE A 35 -2.29 -12.29 -7.16
N VAL A 36 -2.02 -11.28 -8.01
CA VAL A 36 -2.34 -11.33 -9.44
C VAL A 36 -1.62 -12.49 -10.12
N LYS A 37 -0.37 -12.77 -9.74
CA LYS A 37 0.38 -13.90 -10.27
C LYS A 37 -0.22 -15.23 -9.81
N THR A 38 -0.44 -15.40 -8.51
CA THR A 38 -1.04 -16.61 -7.93
C THR A 38 -2.38 -16.94 -8.58
N LEU A 39 -3.28 -15.96 -8.75
CA LEU A 39 -4.57 -16.17 -9.39
C LEU A 39 -4.45 -16.55 -10.87
N LYS A 40 -3.47 -15.99 -11.60
CA LYS A 40 -3.20 -16.36 -13.00
C LYS A 40 -2.67 -17.79 -13.10
N ASP A 41 -1.79 -18.18 -12.20
CA ASP A 41 -1.20 -19.52 -12.17
C ASP A 41 -2.27 -20.57 -11.85
N VAL A 42 -3.12 -20.33 -10.83
CA VAL A 42 -4.28 -21.17 -10.51
C VAL A 42 -5.26 -21.27 -11.69
N TYR A 43 -5.59 -20.15 -12.36
CA TYR A 43 -6.47 -20.17 -13.53
C TYR A 43 -5.88 -21.01 -14.67
N LYS A 44 -4.58 -20.86 -14.94
CA LYS A 44 -3.88 -21.63 -15.97
C LYS A 44 -3.88 -23.13 -15.64
N SER A 45 -3.64 -23.47 -14.38
CA SER A 45 -3.61 -24.87 -13.91
C SER A 45 -5.00 -25.52 -13.98
N THR A 46 -6.05 -24.82 -13.54
CA THR A 46 -7.44 -25.31 -13.61
C THR A 46 -7.98 -25.42 -15.05
N SER A 47 -7.52 -24.58 -15.99
CA SER A 47 -7.97 -24.64 -17.39
C SER A 47 -7.70 -26.00 -18.09
N LYS A 48 -6.74 -26.77 -17.57
CA LYS A 48 -6.34 -28.08 -18.09
C LYS A 48 -7.04 -29.25 -17.37
N ALA A 49 -7.70 -29.00 -16.24
CA ALA A 49 -8.30 -30.02 -15.38
C ALA A 49 -9.26 -30.95 -16.13
N LYS A 50 -10.03 -30.41 -17.08
CA LYS A 50 -10.99 -31.18 -17.89
C LYS A 50 -10.38 -32.29 -18.76
N TYR A 51 -9.06 -32.30 -18.94
CA TYR A 51 -8.34 -33.30 -19.72
C TYR A 51 -7.51 -34.27 -18.85
N MET A 52 -7.60 -34.15 -17.52
CA MET A 52 -6.77 -34.87 -16.56
C MET A 52 -7.48 -36.11 -16.01
N GLY A 53 -6.70 -37.13 -15.64
CA GLY A 53 -7.21 -38.30 -14.90
C GLY A 53 -7.47 -37.98 -13.43
N GLU A 54 -8.12 -38.90 -12.72
CA GLU A 54 -8.50 -38.72 -11.31
C GLU A 54 -7.32 -38.42 -10.38
N ASN A 55 -6.22 -39.18 -10.49
CA ASN A 55 -5.03 -38.96 -9.66
C ASN A 55 -4.38 -37.60 -9.95
N ASP A 56 -4.28 -37.21 -11.22
CA ASP A 56 -3.70 -35.92 -11.61
C ASP A 56 -4.56 -34.75 -11.11
N LEU A 57 -5.89 -34.93 -11.05
CA LEU A 57 -6.81 -33.95 -10.48
C LEU A 57 -6.61 -33.78 -8.98
N ILE A 58 -6.37 -34.87 -8.24
CA ILE A 58 -6.08 -34.82 -6.81
C ILE A 58 -4.79 -34.03 -6.55
N ASP A 59 -3.74 -34.31 -7.32
CA ASP A 59 -2.46 -33.59 -7.22
C ASP A 59 -2.63 -32.10 -7.56
N LEU A 60 -3.36 -31.79 -8.63
CA LEU A 60 -3.69 -30.41 -9.02
C LEU A 60 -4.42 -29.65 -7.90
N VAL A 61 -5.40 -30.28 -7.24
CA VAL A 61 -6.14 -29.66 -6.12
C VAL A 61 -5.22 -29.38 -4.94
N ASN A 62 -4.30 -30.29 -4.63
CA ASN A 62 -3.31 -30.09 -3.57
C ASN A 62 -2.35 -28.94 -3.88
N ASP A 63 -1.91 -28.83 -5.14
CA ASP A 63 -1.05 -27.73 -5.59
C ASP A 63 -1.78 -26.39 -5.53
N ILE A 64 -3.04 -26.32 -5.98
CA ILE A 64 -3.87 -25.12 -5.89
C ILE A 64 -4.07 -24.70 -4.42
N ASN A 65 -4.36 -25.66 -3.53
CA ASN A 65 -4.50 -25.37 -2.10
C ASN A 65 -3.21 -24.80 -1.50
N ARG A 66 -2.05 -25.28 -1.96
CA ARG A 66 -0.75 -24.75 -1.53
C ARG A 66 -0.49 -23.35 -2.11
N GLU A 67 -0.82 -23.11 -3.37
CA GLU A 67 -0.65 -21.79 -4.01
C GLU A 67 -1.57 -20.72 -3.41
N LEU A 68 -2.80 -21.09 -3.05
CA LEU A 68 -3.76 -20.19 -2.40
C LEU A 68 -3.54 -20.05 -0.89
N TYR A 69 -2.64 -20.84 -0.30
CA TYR A 69 -2.32 -20.76 1.11
C TYR A 69 -1.79 -19.37 1.44
N ARG A 70 -2.48 -18.67 2.37
CA ARG A 70 -2.16 -17.32 2.85
C ARG A 70 -2.45 -16.18 1.87
N ILE A 71 -3.26 -16.41 0.84
CA ILE A 71 -3.74 -15.31 -0.02
C ILE A 71 -4.56 -14.27 0.77
N ASP A 72 -5.20 -14.68 1.86
CA ASP A 72 -5.90 -13.83 2.81
C ASP A 72 -4.94 -12.94 3.61
N ASP A 73 -3.80 -13.46 4.06
CA ASP A 73 -2.75 -12.65 4.69
C ASP A 73 -2.26 -11.56 3.72
N ASP A 74 -1.98 -11.91 2.45
CA ASP A 74 -1.54 -10.95 1.44
C ASP A 74 -2.60 -9.85 1.19
N ILE A 75 -3.89 -10.19 1.25
CA ILE A 75 -4.99 -9.23 1.13
C ILE A 75 -5.04 -8.29 2.34
N GLU A 76 -4.82 -8.80 3.54
CA GLU A 76 -4.80 -7.97 4.75
C GLU A 76 -3.59 -7.02 4.76
N ASP A 77 -2.44 -7.46 4.26
CA ASP A 77 -1.27 -6.60 4.07
C ASP A 77 -1.55 -5.44 3.09
N ILE A 78 -2.31 -5.70 2.01
CA ILE A 78 -2.78 -4.64 1.10
C ILE A 78 -3.69 -3.66 1.83
N ARG A 79 -4.63 -4.16 2.64
CA ARG A 79 -5.54 -3.31 3.41
C ARG A 79 -4.77 -2.41 4.38
N GLY A 80 -3.78 -2.97 5.08
CA GLY A 80 -2.88 -2.22 5.95
C GLY A 80 -2.11 -1.11 5.20
N ALA A 81 -1.56 -1.43 4.02
CA ALA A 81 -0.87 -0.45 3.18
C ALA A 81 -1.78 0.71 2.76
N LEU A 82 -3.03 0.42 2.39
CA LEU A 82 -4.03 1.44 2.02
C LEU A 82 -4.40 2.35 3.20
N GLU A 83 -4.60 1.79 4.39
CA GLU A 83 -4.89 2.58 5.58
C GLU A 83 -3.70 3.47 5.99
N ASN A 84 -2.47 2.97 5.84
CA ASN A 84 -1.26 3.79 6.05
C ASN A 84 -1.19 4.96 5.07
N ALA A 85 -1.50 4.72 3.79
CA ALA A 85 -1.53 5.78 2.78
C ALA A 85 -2.61 6.84 3.09
N ARG A 86 -3.79 6.38 3.51
CA ARG A 86 -4.89 7.26 3.91
C ARG A 86 -4.52 8.12 5.12
N LYS A 87 -3.91 7.50 6.13
CA LYS A 87 -3.44 8.18 7.34
C LYS A 87 -2.39 9.24 7.00
N TRP A 88 -1.39 8.89 6.19
CA TRP A 88 -0.35 9.82 5.73
C TRP A 88 -0.95 11.06 5.04
N GLY A 89 -1.87 10.87 4.09
CA GLY A 89 -2.55 11.98 3.43
C GLY A 89 -3.43 12.82 4.37
N GLN A 90 -4.08 12.18 5.35
CA GLN A 90 -4.91 12.85 6.33
C GLN A 90 -4.08 13.75 7.27
N GLU A 91 -2.91 13.28 7.72
CA GLU A 91 -2.01 14.07 8.58
C GLU A 91 -1.47 15.31 7.86
N TRP A 92 -1.12 15.20 6.57
CA TRP A 92 -0.77 16.36 5.75
C TRP A 92 -1.91 17.35 5.61
N LYS A 93 -3.14 16.86 5.36
CA LYS A 93 -4.34 17.71 5.29
C LYS A 93 -4.57 18.47 6.60
N ASP A 94 -4.38 17.81 7.73
CA ASP A 94 -4.58 18.42 9.04
C ASP A 94 -3.48 19.42 9.39
N LEU A 95 -2.24 19.18 8.96
CA LEU A 95 -1.18 20.20 9.04
C LEU A 95 -1.55 21.45 8.24
N CYS A 96 -1.99 21.29 6.98
CA CYS A 96 -2.39 22.42 6.14
C CYS A 96 -3.53 23.24 6.77
N LYS A 97 -4.58 22.57 7.29
CA LYS A 97 -5.67 23.25 8.00
C LYS A 97 -5.16 24.05 9.20
N LYS A 98 -4.30 23.44 10.03
CA LYS A 98 -3.71 24.12 11.20
C LYS A 98 -2.93 25.36 10.80
N ILE A 99 -2.21 25.33 9.68
CA ILE A 99 -1.49 26.49 9.15
C ILE A 99 -2.47 27.57 8.70
N ILE A 100 -3.49 27.21 7.91
CA ILE A 100 -4.53 28.16 7.44
C ILE A 100 -5.21 28.84 8.62
N GLU A 101 -5.66 28.08 9.62
CA GLU A 101 -6.33 28.58 10.81
C GLU A 101 -5.40 29.47 11.65
N ARG A 102 -4.14 29.04 11.85
CA ARG A 102 -3.17 29.76 12.69
C ARG A 102 -2.76 31.11 12.10
N TYR A 103 -2.64 31.18 10.77
CA TYR A 103 -2.20 32.38 10.07
C TYR A 103 -3.33 33.15 9.40
N ASN A 104 -4.59 32.72 9.61
CA ASN A 104 -5.79 33.29 9.00
C ASN A 104 -5.63 33.51 7.49
N ILE A 105 -5.14 32.49 6.80
CA ILE A 105 -4.87 32.54 5.36
C ILE A 105 -6.20 32.49 4.61
N ASP A 106 -6.43 33.42 3.69
CA ASP A 106 -7.53 33.31 2.75
C ASP A 106 -7.21 32.26 1.70
N VAL A 107 -7.93 31.13 1.77
CA VAL A 107 -7.74 30.02 0.84
C VAL A 107 -8.11 30.37 -0.59
N GLN A 108 -8.90 31.42 -0.83
CA GLN A 108 -9.21 31.89 -2.20
C GLN A 108 -7.99 32.50 -2.89
N GLU A 109 -7.00 32.98 -2.14
CA GLU A 109 -5.76 33.53 -2.71
C GLU A 109 -4.75 32.44 -3.12
N LEU A 110 -5.01 31.17 -2.76
CA LEU A 110 -4.11 30.03 -3.00
C LEU A 110 -4.50 29.16 -4.22
N ILE A 111 -5.66 29.40 -4.84
CA ILE A 111 -6.25 28.60 -5.92
C ILE A 111 -6.24 29.42 -7.21
#